data_AF-A0A955QYZ0-F1
#
_entry.id   AF-A0A955QYZ0-F1
#
_cell.length_a   1.000
_cell.length_b   1.000
_cell.length_c   1.000
_cell.angle_alpha   90.00
_cell.angle_beta   90.00
_cell.angle_gamma   90.00
#
_symmetry.space_group_name_H-M   'P 1'
#
loop_
_entity.id
_entity.type
_entity.pdbx_description
1 polymer ?
#
loop_
_entity_poly.entity_id
_entity_poly.type
_entity_poly.pdbx_seq_one_letter_code
_entity_poly.pdbx_strand_id
1 'polypeptide(L)'
;DVRRWFVEQDLIEGVIYLSENLFYNTTAPGIILFLNKSKAKERKEKLFLLNAAIEFAKGDPKNYLPEEAITRIADTFKTWREVEKYSRIVPLEEIAKNDFNISPSRYIHTGAGEEYRPIVEIVEELDLLERDEAETNKAFRKIIRTLMAASG
;
A
#
# COMPACT_ATOMS: atom_id res chain seq x y z
N ASP A 1 0.76 16.87 -5.63
CA ASP A 1 1.63 18.04 -5.40
C ASP A 1 2.26 18.10 -4.01
N VAL A 2 1.49 18.05 -2.91
CA VAL A 2 2.07 18.15 -1.54
C VAL A 2 3.14 17.09 -1.23
N ARG A 3 2.87 15.82 -1.49
CA ARG A 3 3.84 14.73 -1.23
C ARG A 3 5.13 14.90 -2.03
N ARG A 4 5.00 15.19 -3.32
CA ARG A 4 6.11 15.46 -4.23
C ARG A 4 7.01 16.55 -3.64
N TRP A 5 6.42 17.65 -3.20
CA TRP A 5 7.17 18.75 -2.57
C TRP A 5 7.97 18.27 -1.35
N PHE A 6 7.40 17.50 -0.43
CA PHE A 6 8.14 16.98 0.73
C PHE A 6 9.31 16.05 0.35
N VAL A 7 9.13 15.25 -0.71
CA VAL A 7 10.18 14.37 -1.24
C VAL A 7 11.30 15.20 -1.88
N GLU A 8 10.96 16.14 -2.76
CA GLU A 8 11.93 17.00 -3.46
C GLU A 8 12.71 17.91 -2.51
N GLN A 9 12.10 18.34 -1.40
CA GLN A 9 12.78 19.09 -0.35
C GLN A 9 13.62 18.21 0.58
N ASP A 10 13.70 16.90 0.32
CA ASP A 10 14.41 15.90 1.13
C ASP A 10 14.03 15.95 2.62
N LEU A 11 12.74 16.20 2.91
CA LEU A 11 12.24 16.41 4.27
C LEU A 11 11.76 15.13 4.93
N ILE A 12 11.48 14.07 4.17
CA ILE A 12 10.99 12.80 4.70
C ILE A 12 12.19 11.92 5.04
N GLU A 13 12.45 11.70 6.33
CA GLU A 13 13.46 10.74 6.80
C GLU A 13 13.03 9.31 6.49
N GLY A 14 11.76 9.01 6.73
CA GLY A 14 11.23 7.68 6.49
C GLY A 14 9.75 7.52 6.80
N VAL A 15 9.23 6.36 6.41
CA VAL A 15 7.83 5.96 6.57
C VAL A 15 7.79 4.57 7.17
N ILE A 16 7.05 4.43 8.28
CA ILE A 16 6.72 3.13 8.86
C ILE A 16 5.27 2.82 8.51
N TYR A 17 5.03 1.70 7.84
CA TYR A 17 3.70 1.17 7.54
C TYR A 17 3.30 0.15 8.59
N LEU A 18 2.24 0.44 9.34
CA LEU A 18 1.79 -0.36 10.48
C LEU A 18 0.73 -1.38 10.05
N SER A 19 0.46 -2.31 10.96
CA SER A 19 -0.61 -3.29 10.82
C SER A 19 -2.00 -2.64 10.75
N GLU A 20 -2.93 -3.36 10.13
CA GLU A 20 -4.34 -3.01 10.12
C GLU A 20 -5.01 -3.20 11.48
N ASN A 21 -6.20 -2.61 11.64
CA ASN A 21 -7.07 -2.76 12.81
C ASN A 21 -6.40 -2.44 14.17
N LEU A 22 -5.45 -1.50 14.18
CA LEU A 22 -4.82 -0.96 15.39
C LEU A 22 -5.66 0.18 16.03
N PHE A 23 -6.40 0.94 15.22
CA PHE A 23 -7.12 2.13 15.68
C PHE A 23 -8.61 1.86 15.92
N TYR A 24 -9.19 2.60 16.86
CA TYR A 24 -10.60 2.45 17.22
C TYR A 24 -11.56 2.94 16.13
N ASN A 25 -11.16 3.93 15.33
CA ASN A 25 -12.01 4.59 14.34
C ASN A 25 -11.93 4.00 12.93
N THR A 26 -10.97 3.11 12.64
CA THR A 26 -10.80 2.51 11.32
C THR A 26 -10.06 1.17 11.41
N THR A 27 -10.35 0.27 10.47
CA THR A 27 -9.56 -0.95 10.25
C THR A 27 -8.35 -0.70 9.34
N ALA A 28 -8.26 0.47 8.69
CA ALA A 28 -7.18 0.77 7.77
C ALA A 28 -5.79 0.74 8.46
N PRO A 29 -4.74 0.28 7.77
CA PRO A 29 -3.35 0.41 8.20
C PRO A 29 -2.95 1.86 8.51
N GLY A 30 -2.22 2.05 9.60
CA GLY A 30 -1.61 3.33 9.94
C GLY A 30 -0.25 3.54 9.28
N ILE A 31 0.19 4.80 9.24
CA ILE A 31 1.58 5.13 8.96
C ILE A 31 2.16 6.05 10.03
N ILE A 32 3.47 5.94 10.26
CA ILE A 32 4.25 6.95 10.98
C ILE A 32 5.20 7.59 9.97
N LEU A 33 5.03 8.89 9.75
CA LEU A 33 5.86 9.68 8.86
C LEU A 33 6.88 10.48 9.67
N PHE A 34 8.17 10.28 9.40
CA PHE A 34 9.24 11.02 10.05
C PHE A 34 9.71 12.13 9.14
N LEU A 35 9.61 13.37 9.63
CA LEU A 35 10.14 14.56 8.94
C LEU A 35 11.44 15.00 9.62
N ASN A 36 12.48 15.24 8.82
CA ASN A 36 13.79 15.66 9.30
C ASN A 36 14.42 16.67 8.34
N LYS A 37 14.61 17.90 8.80
CA LYS A 37 15.29 18.97 8.05
C LYS A 37 16.82 18.83 8.07
N SER A 38 17.35 18.09 9.05
CA SER A 38 18.79 18.01 9.35
C SER A 38 19.28 16.56 9.24
N LYS A 39 19.02 15.93 8.09
CA LYS A 39 19.51 14.58 7.81
C LYS A 39 21.03 14.53 7.85
N ALA A 40 21.57 13.43 8.39
CA ALA A 40 22.99 13.11 8.29
C ALA A 40 23.39 12.95 6.81
N LYS A 41 24.65 13.22 6.48
CA LYS A 41 25.13 13.33 5.10
C LYS A 41 24.86 12.05 4.29
N GLU A 42 25.00 10.90 4.91
CA GLU A 42 24.80 9.57 4.33
C GLU A 42 23.33 9.23 4.04
N ARG A 43 22.39 9.94 4.69
CA ARG A 43 20.94 9.78 4.59
C ARG A 43 20.27 10.79 3.66
N LYS A 44 21.03 11.80 3.20
CA LYS A 44 20.55 12.78 2.23
C LYS A 44 20.12 12.09 0.94
N GLU A 45 19.07 12.64 0.34
CA GLU A 45 18.47 12.15 -0.91
C GLU A 45 17.97 10.69 -0.84
N LYS A 46 17.62 10.22 0.36
CA LYS A 46 17.09 8.88 0.60
C LYS A 46 15.95 8.92 1.60
N LEU A 47 15.02 7.98 1.45
CA LEU A 47 13.98 7.66 2.42
C LEU A 47 14.23 6.26 3.00
N PHE A 48 14.02 6.12 4.30
CA PHE A 48 13.94 4.82 4.95
C PHE A 48 12.49 4.34 4.99
N LEU A 49 12.18 3.25 4.31
CA LEU A 49 10.85 2.65 4.29
C LEU A 49 10.86 1.37 5.11
N LEU A 50 9.88 1.22 6.00
CA LEU A 50 9.72 0.03 6.86
C LEU A 50 8.28 -0.47 6.77
N ASN A 51 8.12 -1.75 6.47
CA ASN A 51 6.84 -2.44 6.41
C ASN A 51 6.67 -3.33 7.66
N ALA A 52 5.95 -2.81 8.65
CA ALA A 52 5.62 -3.47 9.90
C ALA A 52 4.19 -4.06 9.89
N ALA A 53 3.58 -4.28 8.71
CA ALA A 53 2.19 -4.75 8.62
C ALA A 53 1.95 -6.11 9.29
N ILE A 54 3.00 -6.92 9.46
CA ILE A 54 2.95 -8.24 10.11
C ILE A 54 3.36 -8.19 11.59
N GLU A 55 3.76 -7.04 12.11
CA GLU A 55 4.31 -6.88 13.47
C GLU A 55 3.19 -6.66 14.50
N PHE A 56 2.18 -7.53 14.53
CA PHE A 56 1.07 -7.40 15.46
C PHE A 56 0.68 -8.71 16.10
N ALA A 57 0.05 -8.61 17.28
CA ALA A 57 -0.72 -9.68 17.86
C ALA A 57 -2.21 -9.37 17.70
N LYS A 58 -3.00 -10.41 17.45
CA LYS A 58 -4.46 -10.30 17.45
C LYS A 58 -4.92 -10.03 18.87
N GLY A 59 -5.63 -8.93 19.06
CA GLY A 59 -6.48 -8.73 20.22
C GLY A 59 -7.94 -8.76 19.81
N ASP A 60 -8.81 -8.75 20.81
CA ASP A 60 -10.25 -8.68 20.62
C ASP A 60 -10.75 -7.38 21.30
N PRO A 61 -11.28 -6.39 20.54
CA PRO A 61 -11.60 -6.41 19.11
C PRO A 61 -10.49 -5.86 18.18
N LYS A 62 -9.32 -5.47 18.72
CA LYS A 62 -8.27 -4.75 17.99
C LYS A 62 -6.92 -5.44 18.04
N ASN A 63 -6.18 -5.33 16.94
CA ASN A 63 -4.79 -5.72 16.93
C ASN A 63 -3.98 -4.78 17.83
N TYR A 64 -2.87 -5.27 18.36
CA TYR A 64 -1.92 -4.44 19.11
C TYR A 64 -0.50 -4.79 18.71
N LEU A 65 0.43 -3.86 18.96
CA LEU A 65 1.86 -4.08 18.78
C LEU A 65 2.42 -4.59 20.12
N PRO A 66 2.94 -5.84 20.20
CA PRO A 66 3.67 -6.31 21.37
C PRO A 66 4.94 -5.48 21.61
N GLU A 67 5.46 -5.48 22.84
CA GLU A 67 6.67 -4.73 23.20
C GLU A 67 7.88 -5.14 22.34
N GLU A 68 7.97 -6.42 21.99
CA GLU A 68 9.02 -6.97 21.13
C GLU A 68 8.91 -6.43 19.69
N ALA A 69 7.69 -6.26 19.19
CA ALA A 69 7.42 -5.66 17.88
C ALA A 69 7.80 -4.19 17.88
N ILE A 70 7.41 -3.44 18.92
CA ILE A 70 7.77 -2.02 19.08
C ILE A 70 9.29 -1.86 19.11
N THR A 71 9.99 -2.68 19.90
CA THR A 71 11.45 -2.66 20.00
C THR A 71 12.09 -2.94 18.65
N ARG A 72 11.66 -3.99 17.94
CA ARG A 72 12.20 -4.35 16.63
C ARG A 72 12.00 -3.26 15.58
N ILE A 73 10.80 -2.68 15.51
CA ILE A 73 10.46 -1.56 14.61
C ILE A 73 11.37 -0.37 14.92
N ALA A 74 11.43 0.03 16.20
CA ALA A 74 12.21 1.17 16.64
C ALA A 74 13.71 0.99 16.37
N ASP A 75 14.27 -0.18 16.68
CA ASP A 75 15.68 -0.47 16.47
C ASP A 75 16.03 -0.50 14.98
N THR A 76 15.20 -1.13 14.16
CA THR A 76 15.44 -1.20 12.71
C THR A 76 15.41 0.20 12.08
N PHE A 77 14.48 1.05 12.52
CA PHE A 77 14.41 2.45 12.07
C PHE A 77 15.59 3.28 12.57
N LYS A 78 15.92 3.21 13.86
CA LYS A 78 17.02 4.00 14.47
C LYS A 78 18.37 3.65 13.86
N THR A 79 18.62 2.35 13.66
CA THR A 79 19.86 1.84 13.07
C THR A 79 19.93 2.01 11.56
N TRP A 80 18.84 2.43 10.90
CA TRP A 80 18.77 2.60 9.45
C TRP A 80 19.18 1.33 8.69
N ARG A 81 18.78 0.16 9.21
CA ARG A 81 19.19 -1.14 8.69
C ARG A 81 18.18 -1.65 7.66
N GLU A 82 18.65 -2.02 6.47
CA GLU A 82 17.85 -2.78 5.50
C GLU A 82 17.71 -4.23 5.96
N VAL A 83 16.50 -4.75 5.86
CA VAL A 83 16.13 -6.11 6.25
C VAL A 83 15.22 -6.65 5.16
N GLU A 84 15.57 -7.81 4.62
CA GLU A 84 14.81 -8.46 3.55
C GLU A 84 13.32 -8.57 3.92
N LYS A 85 12.45 -8.18 2.98
CA LYS A 85 10.99 -8.13 3.13
C LYS A 85 10.46 -7.25 4.27
N TYR A 86 11.29 -6.40 4.89
CA TYR A 86 10.90 -5.64 6.07
C TYR A 86 11.27 -4.16 6.01
N SER A 87 12.48 -3.81 5.58
CA SER A 87 12.92 -2.42 5.45
C SER A 87 13.83 -2.21 4.25
N ARG A 88 13.77 -1.01 3.67
CA ARG A 88 14.56 -0.63 2.51
C ARG A 88 14.91 0.85 2.54
N ILE A 89 16.13 1.18 2.14
CA ILE A 89 16.58 2.54 1.87
C ILE A 89 16.36 2.82 0.39
N VAL A 90 15.55 3.82 0.07
CA VAL A 90 15.15 4.12 -1.30
C VAL A 90 15.66 5.52 -1.68
N PRO A 91 16.45 5.67 -2.76
CA PRO A 91 16.90 6.97 -3.24
C PRO A 91 15.73 7.78 -3.82
N LEU A 92 15.79 9.12 -3.71
CA LEU A 92 14.71 10.00 -4.23
C LEU A 92 14.45 9.79 -5.72
N GLU A 93 15.47 9.46 -6.49
CA GLU A 93 15.35 9.17 -7.93
C GLU A 93 14.41 8.00 -8.20
N GLU A 94 14.47 6.95 -7.38
CA GLU A 94 13.57 5.80 -7.49
C GLU A 94 12.16 6.16 -7.03
N ILE A 95 12.04 6.98 -5.98
CA ILE A 95 10.75 7.52 -5.54
C ILE A 95 10.10 8.35 -6.66
N ALA A 96 10.87 9.18 -7.36
CA ALA A 96 10.40 10.01 -8.47
C ALA A 96 9.91 9.16 -9.65
N LYS A 97 10.63 8.07 -9.99
CA LYS A 97 10.20 7.09 -11.02
C LYS A 97 8.90 6.36 -10.66
N ASN A 98 8.57 6.28 -9.37
CA ASN A 98 7.35 5.66 -8.85
C ASN A 98 6.27 6.72 -8.50
N ASP A 99 6.18 7.80 -9.27
CA ASP A 99 5.19 8.88 -9.09
C ASP A 99 5.16 9.47 -7.67
N PHE A 100 6.34 9.55 -7.05
CA PHE A 100 6.51 10.01 -5.68
C PHE A 100 5.74 9.17 -4.66
N ASN A 101 5.47 7.90 -4.95
CA ASN A 101 4.86 6.98 -4.00
C ASN A 101 5.86 6.66 -2.88
N ILE A 102 5.47 6.89 -1.63
CA ILE A 102 6.31 6.65 -0.43
C ILE A 102 5.78 5.48 0.40
N SER A 103 4.85 4.69 -0.12
CA SER A 103 4.30 3.53 0.59
C SER A 103 5.34 2.42 0.66
N PRO A 104 5.73 1.93 1.85
CA PRO A 104 6.64 0.79 1.98
C PRO A 104 6.19 -0.44 1.18
N SER A 105 4.89 -0.68 1.06
CA SER A 105 4.33 -1.80 0.26
C SER A 105 4.69 -1.74 -1.24
N ARG A 106 5.01 -0.56 -1.77
CA ARG A 106 5.44 -0.41 -3.18
C ARG A 106 6.87 -0.93 -3.40
N TYR A 107 7.69 -0.95 -2.36
CA TYR A 107 9.12 -1.25 -2.44
C TYR A 107 9.52 -2.54 -1.72
N ILE A 108 8.64 -3.06 -0.85
CA ILE A 108 8.92 -4.18 0.05
C ILE A 108 7.79 -5.20 -0.11
N HIS A 109 8.10 -6.29 -0.78
CA HIS A 109 7.14 -7.36 -1.05
C HIS A 109 7.20 -8.38 0.09
N THR A 110 6.16 -8.43 0.92
CA THR A 110 6.07 -9.29 2.11
C THR A 110 5.47 -10.67 1.82
N GLY A 111 5.05 -10.94 0.59
CA GLY A 111 4.53 -12.25 0.19
C GLY A 111 5.56 -13.37 0.36
N ALA A 112 5.10 -14.55 0.80
CA ALA A 112 5.65 -15.79 0.26
C ALA A 112 5.45 -15.69 -1.26
N GLY A 113 6.51 -15.91 -2.05
CA GLY A 113 6.57 -15.53 -3.47
C GLY A 113 5.21 -15.66 -4.15
N GLU A 114 4.69 -14.54 -4.66
CA GLU A 114 3.35 -14.50 -5.25
C GLU A 114 3.24 -15.67 -6.24
N GLU A 115 2.37 -16.64 -5.94
CA GLU A 115 1.85 -17.51 -6.98
C GLU A 115 1.03 -16.61 -7.90
N TYR A 116 1.70 -16.04 -8.90
CA TYR A 116 1.04 -15.32 -9.96
C TYR A 116 0.05 -16.28 -10.60
N ARG A 117 -1.24 -15.91 -10.60
CA ARG A 117 -2.22 -16.62 -11.41
C ARG A 117 -1.75 -16.60 -12.86
N PRO A 118 -1.80 -17.74 -13.58
CA PRO A 118 -1.46 -17.76 -15.00
C PRO A 118 -2.21 -16.67 -15.76
N ILE A 119 -1.51 -15.88 -16.58
CA ILE A 119 -2.12 -14.80 -17.38
C ILE A 119 -3.30 -15.32 -18.21
N VAL A 120 -3.20 -16.56 -18.69
CA VAL A 120 -4.27 -17.22 -19.45
C VAL A 120 -5.57 -17.30 -18.63
N GLU A 121 -5.50 -17.69 -17.36
CA GLU A 121 -6.70 -17.75 -16.49
C GLU A 121 -7.32 -16.37 -16.28
N ILE A 122 -6.49 -15.34 -16.13
CA ILE A 122 -6.96 -13.95 -15.96
C ILE A 122 -7.67 -13.47 -17.24
N VAL A 123 -7.12 -13.79 -18.41
CA VAL A 123 -7.72 -13.44 -19.71
C VAL A 123 -9.02 -14.19 -19.94
N GLU A 124 -9.09 -15.49 -19.61
CA GLU A 124 -10.32 -16.26 -19.71
C GLU A 124 -11.42 -15.73 -18.79
N GLU A 125 -11.06 -15.36 -17.56
CA GLU A 125 -12.00 -14.72 -16.61
C GLU A 125 -12.49 -13.36 -17.14
N LEU A 126 -11.60 -12.56 -17.74
CA LEU A 126 -11.97 -11.29 -18.36
C LEU A 126 -12.96 -11.49 -19.52
N ASP A 127 -12.70 -12.45 -20.41
CA ASP A 127 -13.58 -12.77 -21.53
C ASP A 127 -14.97 -13.22 -21.07
N LEU A 128 -15.05 -13.97 -19.96
CA LEU A 128 -16.32 -14.39 -19.36
C LEU A 128 -17.08 -13.18 -18.80
N LEU A 129 -16.41 -12.30 -18.06
CA LEU A 129 -17.01 -11.09 -17.50
C LEU A 129 -17.55 -10.15 -18.59
N GLU A 130 -16.82 -9.99 -19.70
CA GLU A 130 -17.28 -9.17 -20.84
C GLU A 130 -18.56 -9.74 -21.49
N ARG A 131 -18.68 -11.07 -21.57
CA ARG A 131 -19.90 -11.72 -22.08
C ARG A 131 -21.07 -11.50 -21.14
N ASP A 132 -20.87 -11.70 -19.84
CA ASP A 132 -21.90 -11.48 -18.83
C ASP A 132 -22.36 -10.03 -18.80
N GLU A 133 -21.43 -9.07 -18.95
CA GLU A 133 -21.76 -7.65 -19.09
C GLU A 133 -22.64 -7.41 -20.33
N ALA A 134 -22.26 -7.98 -21.48
CA ALA A 134 -23.02 -7.83 -22.72
C ALA A 134 -24.44 -8.40 -22.60
N GLU A 135 -24.61 -9.57 -21.98
CA GLU A 135 -25.91 -10.17 -21.73
C GLU A 135 -26.76 -9.33 -20.77
N THR A 136 -26.16 -8.89 -19.66
CA THR A 136 -26.81 -8.04 -18.66
C THR A 136 -27.27 -6.72 -19.29
N ASN A 137 -26.42 -6.08 -20.09
CA ASN A 137 -26.73 -4.82 -20.76
C ASN A 137 -27.83 -5.01 -21.82
N LYS A 138 -27.84 -6.14 -22.54
CA LYS A 138 -28.91 -6.49 -23.48
C LYS A 138 -30.25 -6.67 -22.76
N ALA A 139 -30.26 -7.37 -21.63
CA ALA A 139 -31.45 -7.56 -20.80
C ALA A 139 -31.98 -6.22 -20.27
N PHE A 140 -31.09 -5.38 -19.71
CA PHE A 140 -31.42 -4.05 -19.23
C PHE A 140 -32.04 -3.16 -20.32
N ARG A 141 -31.43 -3.11 -21.51
CA ARG A 141 -31.97 -2.33 -22.65
C ARG A 141 -33.33 -2.85 -23.13
N LYS A 142 -33.59 -4.15 -23.01
CA LYS A 142 -34.90 -4.73 -23.35
C LYS A 142 -35.97 -4.23 -22.37
N ILE A 143 -35.68 -4.25 -21.07
CA ILE A 143 -36.58 -3.72 -20.02
C ILE A 143 -36.87 -2.24 -20.25
N ILE A 144 -35.84 -1.41 -20.50
CA ILE A 144 -36.04 0.02 -20.80
C ILE A 144 -36.96 0.22 -22.01
N ARG A 145 -36.75 -0.53 -23.10
CA ARG A 145 -37.61 -0.43 -24.29
C ARG A 145 -39.07 -0.76 -23.98
N THR A 146 -39.33 -1.81 -23.20
CA THR A 146 -40.68 -2.18 -22.79
C THR A 146 -41.34 -1.07 -21.96
N LEU A 147 -40.61 -0.48 -21.01
CA LEU A 147 -41.14 0.61 -20.18
C LEU A 147 -41.44 1.87 -21.00
N MET A 148 -40.55 2.26 -21.92
CA MET A 148 -40.80 3.39 -22.81
C MET A 148 -42.03 3.17 -23.69
N ALA A 149 -42.24 1.96 -24.20
CA ALA A 149 -43.40 1.62 -25.02
C ALA A 149 -44.72 1.56 -24.23
N ALA A 150 -44.67 1.31 -22.92
CA ALA A 150 -45.84 1.30 -22.04
C ALA A 150 -46.18 2.69 -21.46
N SER A 151 -45.29 3.67 -21.62
CA SER A 151 -45.42 5.02 -21.04
C SER A 151 -45.81 6.09 -22.08
N GLY A 152 -45.99 5.71 -23.34
CA GLY A 152 -46.47 6.56 -24.44
C GLY A 152 -47.79 6.04 -24.99
#